data_AF-A0A0F2NVU5-F1
#
_entry.id   AF-A0A0F2NVU5-F1
#
_cell.length_a   1.000
_cell.length_b   1.000
_cell.length_c   1.000
_cell.angle_alpha   90.00
_cell.angle_beta   90.00
_cell.angle_gamma   90.00
#
_symmetry.space_group_name_H-M   'P 1'
#
loop_
_entity.id
_entity.type
_entity.pdbx_description
1 polymer ?
#
loop_
_entity_poly.entity_id
_entity_poly.type
_entity_poly.pdbx_seq_one_letter_code
_entity_poly.pdbx_strand_id
1 'polypeptide(L)'
;MENTATGSDAATPDNNTDCDIGRRSVVKGMAGGLLAASALTAGGTLLAQSASAADPADDISWLPAWEIAERIASKQITAVEVTEHFLKRIEKLDPILHAFQTLDAKGAREQAIKADEWQRSGKPLGPLHGVPVAVKEHTAIKGLPVVNGPGTSIVATSDDISVERLRAAGAIMFGTTKLPGMGNTAMTAHRDADLSTHPRNPWDPTR
;
A
#
# COMPACT_ATOMS: atom_id res chain seq x y z
N MET A 1 -39.10 -21.65 44.52
CA MET A 1 -38.09 -20.75 45.13
C MET A 1 -37.92 -19.59 44.17
N GLU A 2 -38.78 -18.58 44.35
CA GLU A 2 -38.65 -17.26 43.75
C GLU A 2 -37.37 -16.58 44.24
N ASN A 3 -36.76 -15.75 43.39
CA ASN A 3 -36.17 -14.52 43.88
C ASN A 3 -36.30 -13.43 42.82
N THR A 4 -37.30 -12.59 43.02
CA THR A 4 -37.45 -11.25 42.46
C THR A 4 -36.64 -10.27 43.31
N ALA A 5 -35.87 -9.39 42.69
CA ALA A 5 -35.39 -8.16 43.31
C ALA A 5 -35.35 -7.04 42.26
N THR A 6 -36.26 -6.10 42.47
CA THR A 6 -36.43 -4.80 41.83
C THR A 6 -35.55 -3.72 42.49
N GLY A 7 -35.15 -2.71 41.71
CA GLY A 7 -34.60 -1.42 42.15
C GLY A 7 -33.85 -0.76 40.98
N SER A 8 -34.44 0.13 40.19
CA SER A 8 -34.90 1.51 40.43
C SER A 8 -33.76 2.54 40.56
N ASP A 9 -33.83 3.53 39.66
CA ASP A 9 -33.25 4.88 39.67
C ASP A 9 -31.73 5.08 39.44
N ALA A 10 -31.38 5.69 38.31
CA ALA A 10 -31.31 7.16 38.18
C ALA A 10 -30.49 7.55 36.93
N ALA A 11 -31.11 8.33 36.03
CA ALA A 11 -30.43 9.04 34.96
C ALA A 11 -29.76 10.30 35.52
N THR A 12 -28.51 10.58 35.14
CA THR A 12 -27.93 11.95 35.10
C THR A 12 -26.82 11.98 34.03
N PRO A 13 -26.71 13.05 33.22
CA PRO A 13 -25.92 13.05 31.99
C PRO A 13 -24.48 13.54 32.22
N ASP A 14 -23.50 12.98 31.53
CA ASP A 14 -22.17 13.57 31.39
C ASP A 14 -22.01 14.25 30.04
N ASN A 15 -22.24 15.55 30.13
CA ASN A 15 -21.81 16.60 29.24
C ASN A 15 -20.32 16.46 28.88
N ASN A 16 -19.99 16.09 27.65
CA ASN A 16 -18.77 16.56 27.04
C ASN A 16 -19.04 17.09 25.63
N THR A 17 -19.13 18.40 25.64
CA THR A 17 -19.26 19.37 24.58
C THR A 17 -18.20 19.14 23.50
N ASP A 18 -18.66 19.10 22.26
CA ASP A 18 -18.11 19.82 21.10
C ASP A 18 -16.58 20.02 21.07
N CYS A 19 -15.88 19.15 20.32
CA CYS A 19 -14.56 19.47 19.78
C CYS A 19 -14.70 19.81 18.29
N ASP A 20 -15.33 20.94 18.01
CA ASP A 20 -15.10 21.69 16.78
C ASP A 20 -13.67 22.26 16.82
N ILE A 21 -12.71 21.52 16.26
CA ILE A 21 -11.38 22.04 15.93
C ILE A 21 -11.23 22.06 14.42
N GLY A 22 -11.81 23.11 13.83
CA GLY A 22 -10.95 24.11 13.20
C GLY A 22 -10.36 23.74 11.85
N ARG A 23 -11.19 23.96 10.83
CA ARG A 23 -10.81 24.42 9.49
C ARG A 23 -9.50 25.23 9.50
N ARG A 24 -8.44 24.69 8.91
CA ARG A 24 -7.38 25.51 8.32
C ARG A 24 -7.41 25.35 6.81
N SER A 25 -8.27 26.16 6.22
CA SER A 25 -8.10 26.68 4.88
C SER A 25 -6.75 27.41 4.79
N VAL A 26 -5.96 27.09 3.76
CA VAL A 26 -4.88 27.96 3.32
C VAL A 26 -5.21 28.43 1.91
N VAL A 27 -5.71 29.66 1.83
CA VAL A 27 -5.78 30.46 0.61
C VAL A 27 -4.95 31.71 0.83
N LYS A 28 -3.91 31.88 0.01
CA LYS A 28 -3.22 33.11 -0.43
C LYS A 28 -2.46 32.67 -1.69
N GLY A 29 -2.65 33.18 -2.91
CA GLY A 29 -3.20 34.45 -3.37
C GLY A 29 -2.07 35.43 -3.64
N MET A 30 -1.53 35.45 -4.88
CA MET A 30 -0.99 36.68 -5.50
C MET A 30 -0.82 36.49 -7.02
N ALA A 31 -1.33 37.48 -7.77
CA ALA A 31 -1.33 37.60 -9.21
C ALA A 31 0.00 38.14 -9.77
N GLY A 32 0.22 37.95 -11.08
CA GLY A 32 1.17 38.79 -11.83
C GLY A 32 1.49 38.31 -13.24
N GLY A 33 0.99 39.03 -14.25
CA GLY A 33 1.77 39.39 -15.44
C GLY A 33 1.67 38.50 -16.68
N LEU A 34 0.84 38.94 -17.63
CA LEU A 34 0.85 38.57 -19.05
C LEU A 34 2.07 39.22 -19.73
N LEU A 35 2.79 38.50 -20.60
CA LEU A 35 3.42 39.06 -21.82
C LEU A 35 3.86 37.93 -22.77
N ALA A 36 3.26 37.93 -23.95
CA ALA A 36 3.63 37.10 -25.08
C ALA A 36 4.94 37.60 -25.72
N ALA A 37 5.82 36.69 -26.13
CA ALA A 37 6.90 36.98 -27.06
C ALA A 37 7.09 35.77 -28.00
N SER A 38 6.57 35.92 -29.21
CA SER A 38 6.84 35.03 -30.34
C SER A 38 8.25 35.34 -30.87
N ALA A 39 9.15 34.36 -30.83
CA ALA A 39 10.39 34.40 -31.59
C ALA A 39 10.62 33.04 -32.25
N LEU A 40 10.30 32.99 -33.54
CA LEU A 40 10.63 31.92 -34.46
C LEU A 40 12.09 32.11 -34.87
N THR A 41 13.00 31.22 -34.49
CA THR A 41 14.28 31.07 -35.21
C THR A 41 14.82 29.65 -35.08
N ALA A 42 15.32 29.17 -36.21
CA ALA A 42 15.63 27.81 -36.56
C ALA A 42 16.84 27.19 -35.84
N GLY A 43 16.84 25.85 -35.81
CA GLY A 43 18.05 25.05 -35.87
C GLY A 43 18.91 25.05 -34.61
N GLY A 44 18.60 24.16 -33.67
CA GLY A 44 19.47 23.86 -32.53
C GLY A 44 19.22 22.45 -32.04
N THR A 45 20.21 21.59 -32.24
CA THR A 45 20.34 20.20 -31.82
C THR A 45 19.58 19.87 -30.53
N LEU A 46 18.70 18.85 -30.58
CA LEU A 46 18.11 18.23 -29.39
C LEU A 46 19.27 17.67 -28.55
N LEU A 47 19.69 18.40 -27.53
CA LEU A 47 20.49 17.83 -26.46
C LEU A 47 19.57 16.90 -25.67
N ALA A 48 19.83 15.60 -25.79
CA ALA A 48 19.26 14.60 -24.91
C ALA A 48 19.48 15.06 -23.47
N GLN A 49 18.38 15.38 -22.78
CA GLN A 49 18.40 15.67 -21.36
C GLN A 49 18.94 14.41 -20.67
N SER A 50 20.16 14.48 -20.17
CA SER A 50 20.72 13.44 -19.31
C SER A 50 19.75 13.27 -18.14
N ALA A 51 19.22 12.06 -17.95
CA ALA A 51 18.49 11.70 -16.75
C ALA A 51 19.41 12.00 -15.56
N SER A 52 19.13 13.11 -14.88
CA SER A 52 19.69 13.36 -13.56
C SER A 52 19.37 12.11 -12.74
N ALA A 53 20.36 11.58 -12.01
CA ALA A 53 20.06 10.62 -10.96
C ALA A 53 18.94 11.25 -10.12
N ALA A 54 17.78 10.59 -10.08
CA ALA A 54 16.65 11.07 -9.30
C ALA A 54 17.15 11.39 -7.89
N ASP A 55 16.73 12.53 -7.36
CA ASP A 55 17.03 12.87 -5.97
C ASP A 55 16.57 11.68 -5.11
N PRO A 56 17.37 11.16 -4.16
CA PRO A 56 16.89 10.10 -3.26
C PRO A 56 15.56 10.44 -2.57
N ALA A 57 15.21 11.73 -2.46
CA ALA A 57 13.88 12.19 -2.02
C ALA A 57 12.72 11.86 -2.98
N ASP A 58 13.00 11.63 -4.26
CA ASP A 58 12.03 11.25 -5.30
C ASP A 58 12.03 9.75 -5.64
N ASP A 59 12.81 8.93 -4.92
CA ASP A 59 12.73 7.48 -5.05
C ASP A 59 11.40 6.96 -4.46
N ILE A 60 10.54 6.46 -5.34
CA ILE A 60 9.25 5.82 -5.01
C ILE A 60 9.38 4.79 -3.88
N SER A 61 10.55 4.14 -3.74
CA SER A 61 10.82 3.15 -2.68
C SER A 61 10.66 3.70 -1.26
N TRP A 62 10.87 5.00 -1.07
CA TRP A 62 10.94 5.65 0.25
C TRP A 62 9.81 6.64 0.48
N LEU A 63 8.93 6.85 -0.50
CA LEU A 63 7.77 7.70 -0.33
C LEU A 63 6.80 7.08 0.68
N PRO A 64 6.22 7.89 1.58
CA PRO A 64 5.15 7.43 2.44
C PRO A 64 3.90 7.11 1.61
N ALA A 65 3.08 6.17 2.11
CA ALA A 65 1.89 5.69 1.38
C ALA A 65 0.91 6.81 0.97
N TRP A 66 0.72 7.82 1.82
CA TRP A 66 -0.16 8.96 1.51
C TRP A 66 0.36 9.79 0.34
N GLU A 67 1.69 9.92 0.20
CA GLU A 67 2.30 10.68 -0.88
C GLU A 67 2.26 9.90 -2.20
N ILE A 68 2.42 8.57 -2.14
CA ILE A 68 2.16 7.70 -3.31
C ILE A 68 0.72 7.90 -3.79
N ALA A 69 -0.26 7.83 -2.88
CA ALA A 69 -1.67 8.02 -3.21
C ALA A 69 -1.95 9.43 -3.79
N GLU A 70 -1.33 10.48 -3.24
CA GLU A 70 -1.47 11.86 -3.73
C GLU A 70 -0.83 12.06 -5.11
N ARG A 71 0.39 11.55 -5.32
CA ARG A 71 1.08 11.62 -6.61
C ARG A 71 0.33 10.84 -7.69
N ILE A 72 -0.25 9.68 -7.33
CA ILE A 72 -1.16 8.96 -8.23
C ILE A 72 -2.39 9.81 -8.51
N ALA A 73 -3.12 10.29 -7.48
CA ALA A 73 -4.35 11.07 -7.64
C ALA A 73 -4.16 12.33 -8.51
N SER A 74 -3.02 13.01 -8.38
CA SER A 74 -2.63 14.19 -9.16
C SER A 74 -2.01 13.89 -10.53
N LYS A 75 -1.90 12.60 -10.92
CA LYS A 75 -1.34 12.12 -12.20
C LYS A 75 0.14 12.45 -12.39
N GLN A 76 0.88 12.67 -11.31
CA GLN A 76 2.34 12.84 -11.37
C GLN A 76 3.05 11.50 -11.64
N ILE A 77 2.49 10.41 -11.11
CA ILE A 77 2.89 9.02 -11.36
C ILE A 77 1.63 8.17 -11.55
N THR A 78 1.76 7.03 -12.22
CA THR A 78 0.65 6.07 -12.40
C THR A 78 0.74 4.91 -11.41
N ALA A 79 -0.38 4.26 -11.12
CA ALA A 79 -0.41 3.06 -10.29
C ALA A 79 0.39 1.91 -10.94
N VAL A 80 0.40 1.82 -12.28
CA VAL A 80 1.22 0.87 -13.02
C VAL A 80 2.71 1.13 -12.82
N GLU A 81 3.18 2.39 -12.93
CA GLU A 81 4.60 2.73 -12.70
C GLU A 81 5.05 2.38 -11.28
N VAL A 82 4.24 2.74 -10.27
CA VAL A 82 4.50 2.37 -8.87
C VAL A 82 4.54 0.86 -8.70
N THR A 83 3.60 0.14 -9.32
CA THR A 83 3.53 -1.31 -9.20
C THR A 83 4.76 -1.99 -9.82
N GLU A 84 5.16 -1.60 -11.03
CA GLU A 84 6.36 -2.14 -11.69
C GLU A 84 7.64 -1.79 -10.93
N HIS A 85 7.72 -0.59 -10.33
CA HIS A 85 8.86 -0.20 -9.50
C HIS A 85 9.07 -1.17 -8.33
N PHE A 86 8.02 -1.45 -7.56
CA PHE A 86 8.11 -2.38 -6.44
C PHE A 86 8.29 -3.83 -6.88
N LEU A 87 7.67 -4.29 -7.97
CA LEU A 87 7.89 -5.64 -8.49
C LEU A 87 9.36 -5.88 -8.90
N LYS A 88 9.99 -4.90 -9.58
CA LYS A 88 11.43 -4.96 -9.90
C LYS A 88 12.30 -4.98 -8.65
N ARG A 89 11.92 -4.21 -7.63
CA ARG A 89 12.63 -4.20 -6.35
C ARG A 89 12.52 -5.55 -5.63
N ILE A 90 11.34 -6.15 -5.63
CA ILE A 90 11.09 -7.48 -5.07
C ILE A 90 11.90 -8.54 -5.81
N GLU A 91 11.88 -8.53 -7.15
CA GLU A 91 12.67 -9.46 -7.96
C GLU A 91 14.18 -9.43 -7.61
N LYS A 92 14.71 -8.23 -7.33
CA LYS A 92 16.12 -8.06 -6.94
C LYS A 92 16.41 -8.48 -5.49
N LEU A 93 15.52 -8.19 -4.55
CA LEU A 93 15.83 -8.28 -3.11
C LEU A 93 15.25 -9.52 -2.43
N ASP A 94 14.09 -10.01 -2.87
CA ASP A 94 13.42 -11.14 -2.23
C ASP A 94 14.19 -12.48 -2.33
N PRO A 95 15.04 -12.73 -3.36
CA PRO A 95 15.95 -13.87 -3.34
C PRO A 95 16.99 -13.85 -2.20
N ILE A 96 17.20 -12.69 -1.56
CA ILE A 96 18.13 -12.52 -0.42
C ILE A 96 17.34 -12.40 0.88
N LEU A 97 16.23 -11.65 0.85
CA LEU A 97 15.43 -11.32 2.03
C LEU A 97 14.36 -12.36 2.35
N HIS A 98 13.96 -13.18 1.37
CA HIS A 98 12.92 -14.20 1.48
C HIS A 98 11.65 -13.70 2.21
N ALA A 99 11.21 -12.48 1.94
CA ALA A 99 10.13 -11.82 2.67
C ALA A 99 8.74 -12.31 2.23
N PHE A 100 8.56 -12.62 0.94
CA PHE A 100 7.27 -13.07 0.42
C PHE A 100 7.09 -14.58 0.57
N GLN A 101 5.87 -14.97 0.98
CA GLN A 101 5.41 -16.35 0.89
C GLN A 101 4.77 -16.59 -0.48
N THR A 102 3.88 -15.70 -0.89
CA THR A 102 3.21 -15.74 -2.18
C THR A 102 3.26 -14.33 -2.77
N LEU A 103 3.90 -14.18 -3.93
CA LEU A 103 3.86 -12.95 -4.72
C LEU A 103 2.86 -13.11 -5.87
N ASP A 104 1.81 -12.29 -5.90
CA ASP A 104 0.84 -12.22 -7.00
C ASP A 104 1.19 -11.10 -7.97
N ALA A 105 2.33 -11.23 -8.64
CA ALA A 105 2.84 -10.20 -9.56
C ALA A 105 1.89 -9.94 -10.74
N LYS A 106 1.13 -10.95 -11.18
CA LYS A 106 0.15 -10.81 -12.27
C LYS A 106 -1.09 -10.07 -11.78
N GLY A 107 -1.67 -10.48 -10.66
CA GLY A 107 -2.83 -9.81 -10.09
C GLY A 107 -2.52 -8.38 -9.65
N ALA A 108 -1.32 -8.10 -9.15
CA ALA A 108 -0.91 -6.73 -8.80
C ALA A 108 -0.93 -5.80 -10.04
N ARG A 109 -0.40 -6.26 -11.18
CA ARG A 109 -0.44 -5.52 -12.45
C ARG A 109 -1.86 -5.28 -12.94
N GLU A 110 -2.70 -6.31 -12.90
CA GLU A 110 -4.11 -6.19 -13.31
C GLU A 110 -4.89 -5.21 -12.42
N GLN A 111 -4.61 -5.20 -11.12
CA GLN A 111 -5.17 -4.22 -10.18
C GLN A 111 -4.69 -2.80 -10.49
N ALA A 112 -3.40 -2.62 -10.80
CA ALA A 112 -2.81 -1.32 -11.13
C ALA A 112 -3.45 -0.70 -12.38
N ILE A 113 -3.64 -1.48 -13.44
CA ILE A 113 -4.32 -1.04 -14.66
C ILE A 113 -5.74 -0.55 -14.33
N LYS A 114 -6.49 -1.32 -13.54
CA LYS A 114 -7.85 -0.93 -13.11
C LYS A 114 -7.84 0.33 -12.25
N ALA A 115 -6.83 0.52 -11.41
CA ALA A 115 -6.69 1.72 -10.58
C ALA A 115 -6.47 2.97 -11.45
N ASP A 116 -5.62 2.89 -12.47
CA ASP A 116 -5.39 3.99 -13.42
C ASP A 116 -6.63 4.27 -14.29
N GLU A 117 -7.36 3.24 -14.72
CA GLU A 117 -8.64 3.39 -15.42
C GLU A 117 -9.70 4.07 -14.55
N TRP A 118 -9.81 3.65 -13.28
CA TRP A 118 -10.72 4.25 -12.32
C TRP A 118 -10.39 5.73 -12.09
N GLN A 119 -9.11 6.06 -11.95
CA GLN A 119 -8.65 7.42 -11.81
C GLN A 119 -8.96 8.27 -13.05
N ARG A 120 -8.76 7.73 -14.25
CA ARG A 120 -9.09 8.40 -15.52
C ARG A 120 -10.59 8.68 -15.65
N SER A 121 -11.44 7.83 -15.06
CA SER A 121 -12.90 8.02 -15.09
C SER A 121 -13.40 9.18 -14.23
N GLY A 122 -12.55 9.79 -13.39
CA GLY A 122 -12.92 10.92 -12.53
C GLY A 122 -13.81 10.54 -11.34
N LYS A 123 -13.99 9.24 -11.08
CA LYS A 123 -14.71 8.75 -9.90
C LYS A 123 -13.94 9.06 -8.61
N PRO A 124 -14.63 9.12 -7.45
CA PRO A 124 -13.96 9.26 -6.16
C PRO A 124 -12.87 8.19 -5.97
N LEU A 125 -11.71 8.63 -5.49
CA LEU A 125 -10.57 7.78 -5.16
C LEU A 125 -10.60 7.46 -3.68
N GLY A 126 -10.25 6.22 -3.33
CA GLY A 126 -10.06 5.83 -1.94
C GLY A 126 -8.75 6.41 -1.37
N PRO A 127 -8.60 6.44 -0.02
CA PRO A 127 -7.43 7.03 0.62
C PRO A 127 -6.11 6.28 0.36
N LEU A 128 -6.17 5.04 -0.14
CA LEU A 128 -5.02 4.22 -0.49
C LEU A 128 -4.99 3.87 -1.99
N HIS A 129 -5.64 4.70 -2.83
CA HIS A 129 -5.77 4.43 -4.26
C HIS A 129 -4.42 4.22 -4.93
N GLY A 130 -4.19 3.01 -5.46
CA GLY A 130 -2.96 2.63 -6.15
C GLY A 130 -1.77 2.32 -5.24
N VAL A 131 -1.93 2.36 -3.92
CA VAL A 131 -0.84 2.07 -2.96
C VAL A 131 -0.56 0.56 -2.91
N PRO A 132 0.70 0.12 -3.08
CA PRO A 132 1.12 -1.27 -2.92
C PRO A 132 0.99 -1.75 -1.47
N VAL A 133 0.39 -2.92 -1.27
CA VAL A 133 0.27 -3.55 0.05
C VAL A 133 0.54 -5.05 -0.04
N ALA A 134 1.33 -5.56 0.90
CA ALA A 134 1.44 -6.98 1.18
C ALA A 134 0.85 -7.26 2.56
N VAL A 135 0.21 -8.41 2.74
CA VAL A 135 -0.41 -8.82 4.02
C VAL A 135 0.26 -10.08 4.56
N LYS A 136 0.10 -10.38 5.84
CA LYS A 136 0.69 -11.58 6.45
C LYS A 136 0.04 -12.85 5.87
N GLU A 137 0.78 -13.95 5.67
CA GLU A 137 0.26 -15.17 5.01
C GLU A 137 -0.91 -15.91 5.67
N HIS A 138 -1.26 -15.57 6.92
CA HIS A 138 -2.49 -16.05 7.56
C HIS A 138 -3.73 -15.23 7.20
N THR A 139 -3.55 -14.10 6.51
CA THR A 139 -4.62 -13.24 6.05
C THR A 139 -5.05 -13.67 4.65
N ALA A 140 -6.32 -14.06 4.51
CA ALA A 140 -6.85 -14.55 3.25
C ALA A 140 -6.93 -13.44 2.20
N ILE A 141 -6.31 -13.68 1.04
CA ILE A 141 -6.56 -12.93 -0.19
C ILE A 141 -7.24 -13.91 -1.15
N LYS A 142 -8.44 -13.56 -1.61
CA LYS A 142 -9.22 -14.36 -2.55
C LYS A 142 -8.39 -14.74 -3.77
N GLY A 143 -8.37 -16.02 -4.08
CA GLY A 143 -7.63 -16.58 -5.22
C GLY A 143 -6.16 -16.89 -4.94
N LEU A 144 -5.62 -16.51 -3.78
CA LEU A 144 -4.26 -16.87 -3.37
C LEU A 144 -4.26 -18.03 -2.36
N PRO A 145 -3.16 -18.82 -2.30
CA PRO A 145 -2.99 -19.82 -1.26
C PRO A 145 -2.89 -19.19 0.13
N VAL A 146 -3.63 -19.77 1.07
CA VAL A 146 -3.51 -19.52 2.50
C VAL A 146 -2.99 -20.80 3.15
N VAL A 147 -1.99 -20.67 4.00
CA VAL A 147 -1.40 -21.80 4.70
C VAL A 147 -2.38 -22.36 5.72
N ASN A 148 -2.61 -23.67 5.68
CA ASN A 148 -3.55 -24.39 6.54
C ASN A 148 -2.84 -25.54 7.25
N GLY A 149 -1.78 -25.22 8.00
CA GLY A 149 -0.94 -26.18 8.71
C GLY A 149 0.36 -26.57 7.98
N PRO A 150 1.10 -27.56 8.52
CA PRO A 150 2.39 -27.94 7.96
C PRO A 150 2.26 -28.61 6.57
N GLY A 151 2.92 -28.05 5.56
CA GLY A 151 2.95 -28.60 4.20
C GLY A 151 1.66 -28.41 3.38
N THR A 152 0.63 -27.78 3.94
CA THR A 152 -0.71 -27.69 3.33
C THR A 152 -1.11 -26.24 3.10
N SER A 153 -1.73 -25.98 1.95
CA SER A 153 -2.35 -24.70 1.62
C SER A 153 -3.68 -24.91 0.93
N ILE A 154 -4.63 -24.01 1.17
CA ILE A 154 -5.91 -23.95 0.47
C ILE A 154 -6.01 -22.62 -0.27
N VAL A 155 -6.59 -22.61 -1.48
CA VAL A 155 -6.85 -21.34 -2.17
C VAL A 155 -8.04 -20.67 -1.52
N ALA A 156 -7.88 -19.43 -1.07
CA ALA A 156 -8.96 -18.70 -0.41
C ALA A 156 -10.09 -18.37 -1.39
N THR A 157 -11.32 -18.63 -0.96
CA THR A 157 -12.54 -18.36 -1.75
C THR A 157 -13.09 -16.94 -1.54
N SER A 158 -12.70 -16.30 -0.43
CA SER A 158 -13.04 -14.92 -0.07
C SER A 158 -11.81 -14.19 0.47
N ASP A 159 -11.89 -12.85 0.45
CA ASP A 159 -10.92 -12.02 1.15
C ASP A 159 -11.19 -12.08 2.67
N ASP A 160 -10.15 -11.85 3.46
CA ASP A 160 -10.31 -11.48 4.87
C ASP A 160 -10.91 -10.06 4.98
N ILE A 161 -11.63 -9.76 6.06
CA ILE A 161 -12.26 -8.44 6.26
C ILE A 161 -11.27 -7.27 6.19
N SER A 162 -10.02 -7.50 6.61
CA SER A 162 -8.95 -6.50 6.48
C SER A 162 -8.57 -6.24 5.02
N VAL A 163 -8.48 -7.29 4.21
CA VAL A 163 -8.19 -7.20 2.77
C VAL A 163 -9.35 -6.56 2.02
N GLU A 164 -10.59 -6.90 2.35
CA GLU A 164 -11.78 -6.26 1.77
C GLU A 164 -11.75 -4.74 1.98
N ARG A 165 -11.42 -4.29 3.20
CA ARG A 165 -11.31 -2.85 3.53
C ARG A 165 -10.15 -2.18 2.81
N LEU A 166 -9.00 -2.85 2.69
CA LEU A 166 -7.85 -2.33 1.93
C LEU A 166 -8.19 -2.17 0.44
N ARG A 167 -8.87 -3.16 -0.16
CA ARG A 167 -9.35 -3.08 -1.54
C ARG A 167 -10.38 -1.97 -1.73
N ALA A 168 -11.32 -1.83 -0.80
CA ALA A 168 -12.30 -0.74 -0.83
C ALA A 168 -11.64 0.64 -0.72
N ALA A 169 -10.52 0.74 0.00
CA ALA A 169 -9.70 1.95 0.07
C ALA A 169 -8.84 2.20 -1.20
N GLY A 170 -8.84 1.27 -2.18
CA GLY A 170 -8.14 1.38 -3.45
C GLY A 170 -6.72 0.82 -3.46
N ALA A 171 -6.29 0.10 -2.41
CA ALA A 171 -4.96 -0.48 -2.34
C ALA A 171 -4.77 -1.65 -3.31
N ILE A 172 -3.54 -1.83 -3.79
CA ILE A 172 -3.14 -2.91 -4.70
C ILE A 172 -2.48 -4.02 -3.88
N MET A 173 -3.10 -5.21 -3.89
CA MET A 173 -2.57 -6.36 -3.17
C MET A 173 -1.46 -7.04 -3.98
N PHE A 174 -0.26 -7.10 -3.41
CA PHE A 174 0.91 -7.76 -4.00
C PHE A 174 1.00 -9.24 -3.63
N GLY A 175 0.34 -9.66 -2.56
CA GLY A 175 0.37 -11.02 -2.06
C GLY A 175 0.65 -11.07 -0.57
N THR A 176 1.29 -12.16 -0.13
CA THR A 176 1.48 -12.46 1.27
C THR A 176 2.94 -12.54 1.71
N THR A 177 3.23 -12.11 2.93
CA THR A 177 4.54 -12.17 3.58
C THR A 177 4.66 -13.38 4.49
N LYS A 178 5.89 -13.90 4.62
CA LYS A 178 6.20 -15.06 5.46
C LYS A 178 5.94 -14.78 6.94
N LEU A 179 5.53 -15.82 7.67
CA LEU A 179 5.29 -15.82 9.10
C LEU A 179 6.09 -16.92 9.82
N PRO A 180 6.38 -16.72 11.12
CA PRO A 180 7.00 -17.74 11.97
C PRO A 180 6.04 -18.90 12.18
N GLY A 181 6.40 -20.16 11.94
CA GLY A 181 5.59 -21.38 12.17
C GLY A 181 4.18 -21.21 12.79
N MET A 182 3.20 -20.69 12.04
CA MET A 182 1.81 -20.41 12.46
C MET A 182 1.58 -19.24 13.45
N GLY A 183 2.50 -18.29 13.53
CA GLY A 183 2.46 -17.09 14.36
C GLY A 183 2.87 -17.29 15.82
N ASN A 184 3.46 -18.45 16.16
CA ASN A 184 3.69 -18.85 17.54
C ASN A 184 5.13 -18.59 18.06
N THR A 185 6.05 -18.11 17.20
CA THR A 185 7.43 -17.78 17.59
C THR A 185 7.78 -16.33 17.30
N ALA A 186 8.75 -15.80 18.06
CA ALA A 186 9.25 -14.43 17.90
C ALA A 186 10.26 -14.28 16.74
N MET A 187 10.91 -15.39 16.35
CA MET A 187 11.75 -15.45 15.16
C MET A 187 10.98 -16.13 14.05
N THR A 188 10.95 -15.51 12.86
CA THR A 188 10.42 -16.13 11.66
C THR A 188 11.37 -17.22 11.16
N ALA A 189 11.39 -18.33 11.89
CA ALA A 189 11.81 -19.59 11.35
C ALA A 189 10.69 -20.05 10.42
N HIS A 190 10.93 -19.99 9.10
CA HIS A 190 9.93 -20.50 8.18
C HIS A 190 9.78 -22.01 8.42
N ARG A 191 8.61 -22.54 8.10
CA ARG A 191 8.25 -23.93 8.36
C ARG A 191 9.28 -24.93 7.81
N ASP A 192 9.97 -24.56 6.75
CA ASP A 192 10.97 -25.40 6.11
C ASP A 192 12.19 -25.57 7.04
N ALA A 193 12.66 -26.80 7.22
CA ALA A 193 13.88 -27.07 7.99
C ALA A 193 15.14 -26.44 7.37
N ASP A 194 15.02 -25.96 6.12
CA ASP A 194 16.07 -25.24 5.44
C ASP A 194 16.14 -23.78 5.89
N LEU A 195 17.15 -23.47 6.68
CA LEU A 195 17.45 -22.11 7.15
C LEU A 195 17.80 -21.14 6.01
N SER A 196 18.11 -21.64 4.81
CA SER A 196 18.41 -20.80 3.65
C SER A 196 17.17 -20.08 3.12
N THR A 197 15.96 -20.58 3.38
CA THR A 197 14.71 -19.98 2.90
C THR A 197 14.06 -19.02 3.91
N HIS A 198 14.70 -18.82 5.06
CA HIS A 198 14.18 -17.97 6.13
C HIS A 198 14.25 -16.49 5.75
N PRO A 199 13.23 -15.69 6.10
CA PRO A 199 13.31 -14.26 5.89
C PRO A 199 14.48 -13.66 6.66
N ARG A 200 15.22 -12.76 6.01
CA ARG A 200 16.42 -12.12 6.53
C ARG A 200 16.17 -10.67 6.90
N ASN A 201 16.92 -10.17 7.87
CA ASN A 201 16.84 -8.78 8.27
C ASN A 201 17.40 -7.86 7.15
N PRO A 202 16.64 -6.87 6.64
CA PRO A 202 17.12 -5.97 5.58
C PRO A 202 18.29 -5.06 6.00
N TRP A 203 18.54 -4.89 7.30
CA TRP A 203 19.68 -4.14 7.82
C TRP A 203 20.97 -4.98 7.89
N ASP A 204 20.82 -6.29 8.05
CA ASP A 204 21.93 -7.25 8.13
C ASP A 204 21.42 -8.65 7.73
N PRO A 205 21.65 -9.08 6.47
CA PRO A 205 21.14 -10.37 5.98
C PRO A 205 21.73 -11.60 6.68
N THR A 206 22.76 -11.43 7.52
CA THR A 206 23.30 -12.52 8.33
C THR A 206 22.46 -12.81 9.58
N ARG A 207 21.46 -11.95 9.86
CA ARG A 207 20.56 -12.02 11.01
C ARG A 207 19.13 -12.42 10.63
#